data_AF-A0A3D1TVJ2-F1
#
_entry.id   AF-A0A3D1TVJ2-F1
#
_cell.length_a   1.000
_cell.length_b   1.000
_cell.length_c   1.000
_cell.angle_alpha   90.00
_cell.angle_beta   90.00
_cell.angle_gamma   90.00
#
_symmetry.space_group_name_H-M   'P 1'
#
loop_
_entity.id
_entity.type
_entity.pdbx_description
1 polymer ?
#
loop_
_entity_poly.entity_id
_entity_poly.type
_entity_poly.pdbx_seq_one_letter_code
_entity_poly.pdbx_strand_id
1 'polypeptide(L)'
;ENIALIQSGLHASVQPFPKGTSYNVVDNRIDPAGKTGTAEDHPENQPNVAAADAWWVGYAPFSQPKVAVVVLVPNAGSEGAFTAAPIARKLLDDYFNLPPVKQNWLSDVTRSLASTGGH
;
A
#
# COMPACT_ATOMS: atom_id res chain seq x y z
N GLU A 1 -16.31 19.26 -12.22
CA GLU A 1 -15.25 19.76 -11.31
C GLU A 1 -14.95 18.80 -10.16
N ASN A 2 -15.94 18.35 -9.39
CA ASN A 2 -15.70 17.58 -8.15
C ASN A 2 -14.94 16.25 -8.31
N ILE A 3 -15.16 15.51 -9.40
CA ILE A 3 -14.50 14.21 -9.62
C ILE A 3 -12.99 14.37 -9.81
N ALA A 4 -12.54 15.39 -10.57
CA ALA A 4 -11.12 15.62 -10.83
C ALA A 4 -10.34 15.90 -9.53
N LEU A 5 -10.96 16.62 -8.58
CA LEU A 5 -10.37 16.88 -7.28
C LEU A 5 -10.22 15.60 -6.44
N ILE A 6 -11.23 14.74 -6.44
CA ILE A 6 -11.20 13.44 -5.72
C ILE A 6 -10.10 12.55 -6.31
N GLN A 7 -10.05 12.45 -7.64
CA GLN A 7 -9.03 11.67 -8.35
C GLN A 7 -7.62 12.19 -8.02
N SER A 8 -7.43 13.51 -8.02
CA SER A 8 -6.15 14.12 -7.65
C SER A 8 -5.74 13.79 -6.21
N GLY A 9 -6.70 13.77 -5.27
CA GLY A 9 -6.45 13.37 -3.88
C GLY A 9 -6.06 11.89 -3.74
N LEU A 10 -6.73 10.99 -4.48
CA LEU A 10 -6.39 9.56 -4.51
C LEU A 10 -5.01 9.31 -5.12
N HIS A 11 -4.65 10.07 -6.16
CA HIS A 11 -3.32 10.01 -6.75
C HIS A 11 -2.25 10.50 -5.78
N ALA A 12 -2.45 11.65 -5.14
CA ALA A 12 -1.52 12.19 -4.14
C ALA A 12 -1.30 11.23 -2.95
N SER A 13 -2.32 10.45 -2.55
CA SER A 13 -2.22 9.51 -1.43
C SER A 13 -1.28 8.33 -1.66
N VAL A 14 -0.97 8.01 -2.92
CA VAL A 14 0.04 6.98 -3.26
C VAL A 14 1.41 7.56 -3.54
N GLN A 15 1.56 8.89 -3.64
CA GLN A 15 2.85 9.52 -3.95
C GLN A 15 3.76 9.60 -2.71
N PRO A 16 5.08 9.38 -2.87
CA PRO A 16 6.04 9.44 -1.76
C PRO A 16 6.21 10.85 -1.16
N PHE A 17 5.93 11.91 -1.92
CA PHE A 17 5.94 13.30 -1.46
C PHE A 17 4.54 13.93 -1.62
N PRO A 18 4.03 14.71 -0.64
CA PRO A 18 4.67 15.12 0.61
C PRO A 18 4.57 14.11 1.79
N LYS A 19 3.93 12.93 1.60
CA LYS A 19 3.92 11.70 2.42
C LYS A 19 2.56 10.98 2.28
N GLY A 20 2.30 10.40 1.11
CA GLY A 20 1.11 9.58 0.91
C GLY A 20 1.17 8.31 1.76
N THR A 21 0.10 7.98 2.48
CA THR A 21 0.04 6.78 3.35
C THR A 21 -0.01 5.46 2.57
N SER A 22 -0.19 5.53 1.26
CA SER A 22 -0.27 4.38 0.35
C SER A 22 0.97 4.23 -0.54
N TYR A 23 2.09 4.88 -0.19
CA TYR A 23 3.31 4.91 -1.01
C TYR A 23 3.89 3.52 -1.35
N ASN A 24 3.61 2.50 -0.55
CA ASN A 24 4.01 1.12 -0.82
C ASN A 24 3.42 0.56 -2.14
N VAL A 25 2.38 1.19 -2.69
CA VAL A 25 1.79 0.81 -3.98
C VAL A 25 2.44 1.55 -5.16
N VAL A 26 3.25 2.58 -4.91
CA VAL A 26 3.73 3.46 -5.98
C VAL A 26 4.64 2.72 -6.97
N ASP A 27 4.26 2.74 -8.24
CA ASP A 27 5.08 2.34 -9.38
C ASP A 27 4.84 3.31 -10.52
N ASN A 28 5.86 4.03 -10.95
CA ASN A 28 5.75 4.96 -12.07
C ASN A 28 5.45 4.25 -13.41
N ARG A 29 5.65 2.94 -13.50
CA ARG A 29 5.26 2.12 -14.68
C ARG A 29 3.75 1.87 -14.73
N ILE A 30 3.06 1.98 -13.60
CA ILE A 30 1.63 1.72 -13.43
C ILE A 30 0.85 3.03 -13.27
N ASP A 31 1.43 3.97 -12.53
CA ASP A 31 0.83 5.24 -12.11
C ASP A 31 -0.54 5.07 -11.40
N PRO A 32 -0.57 4.43 -10.21
CA PRO A 32 -1.82 4.14 -9.53
C PRO A 32 -2.43 5.36 -8.84
N ALA A 33 -3.72 5.29 -8.50
CA ALA A 33 -4.40 6.19 -7.57
C ALA A 33 -5.19 5.35 -6.56
N GLY A 34 -5.08 5.65 -5.27
CA GLY A 34 -5.70 4.81 -4.26
C GLY A 34 -5.53 5.30 -2.83
N LYS A 35 -6.23 4.64 -1.91
CA LYS A 35 -6.26 5.00 -0.50
C LYS A 35 -6.20 3.76 0.37
N THR A 36 -5.44 3.87 1.45
CA THR A 36 -5.44 2.92 2.57
C THR A 36 -6.52 3.28 3.59
N GLY A 37 -7.10 2.25 4.19
CA GLY A 37 -7.94 2.34 5.37
C GLY A 37 -7.51 1.29 6.40
N THR A 38 -7.75 1.61 7.67
CA THR A 38 -7.68 0.66 8.78
C THR A 38 -9.00 0.81 9.52
N ALA A 39 -9.73 -0.28 9.71
CA ALA A 39 -10.92 -0.29 10.56
C ALA A 39 -10.60 -1.09 11.82
N GLU A 40 -10.78 -0.49 12.98
CA GLU A 40 -10.67 -1.20 14.26
C GLU A 40 -11.96 -1.99 14.49
N ASP A 41 -11.84 -3.30 14.63
CA ASP A 41 -12.86 -4.20 15.14
C ASP A 41 -12.50 -4.54 16.60
N HIS A 42 -13.53 -4.55 17.46
CA HIS A 42 -13.44 -4.98 18.84
C HIS A 42 -14.46 -6.10 19.03
N PRO A 43 -14.06 -7.37 18.80
CA PRO A 43 -14.95 -8.48 18.95
C PRO A 43 -15.46 -8.52 20.40
N GLU A 44 -16.78 -8.55 20.59
CA GLU A 44 -17.45 -8.53 21.91
C GLU A 44 -16.87 -9.60 22.87
N ASN A 45 -16.41 -10.72 22.32
CA ASN A 45 -15.90 -11.86 23.08
C ASN A 45 -14.36 -11.88 23.23
N GLN A 46 -13.63 -10.91 22.64
CA GLN A 46 -12.16 -10.85 22.68
C GLN A 46 -11.65 -9.40 22.79
N PRO A 47 -11.97 -8.68 23.89
CA PRO A 47 -11.65 -7.25 24.04
C PRO A 47 -10.14 -6.95 24.07
N ASN A 48 -9.30 -7.97 24.25
CA ASN A 48 -7.83 -7.84 24.28
C ASN A 48 -7.17 -8.19 22.93
N VAL A 49 -7.94 -8.56 21.92
CA VAL A 49 -7.41 -8.80 20.57
C VAL A 49 -7.67 -7.54 19.75
N ALA A 50 -6.59 -6.85 19.38
CA ALA A 50 -6.65 -5.78 18.40
C ALA A 50 -6.99 -6.40 17.03
N ALA A 51 -8.28 -6.44 16.69
CA ALA A 51 -8.75 -6.87 15.38
C ALA A 51 -8.77 -5.67 14.45
N ALA A 52 -7.62 -5.27 13.92
CA ALA A 52 -7.59 -4.23 12.89
C ALA A 52 -7.82 -4.89 11.51
N ASP A 53 -8.85 -4.49 10.80
CA ASP A 53 -9.04 -4.81 9.39
C ASP A 53 -8.20 -3.87 8.52
N ALA A 54 -7.42 -4.44 7.61
CA ALA A 54 -6.58 -3.70 6.68
C ALA A 54 -7.25 -3.60 5.31
N TRP A 55 -7.43 -2.37 4.80
CA TRP A 55 -8.07 -2.11 3.52
C TRP A 55 -7.18 -1.30 2.58
N TRP A 56 -7.26 -1.61 1.29
CA TRP A 56 -6.75 -0.78 0.22
C TRP A 56 -7.76 -0.75 -0.94
N VAL A 57 -8.02 0.43 -1.48
CA VAL A 57 -8.85 0.62 -2.68
C VAL A 57 -8.18 1.58 -3.64
N GLY A 58 -8.20 1.27 -4.93
CA GLY A 58 -7.63 2.14 -5.94
C GLY A 58 -7.83 1.62 -7.36
N TYR A 59 -7.31 2.38 -8.31
CA TYR A 59 -7.35 2.06 -9.72
C TYR A 59 -6.05 2.47 -10.42
N ALA A 60 -5.81 1.92 -11.60
CA ALA A 60 -4.66 2.27 -12.42
C ALA A 60 -4.91 2.04 -13.92
N PRO A 61 -4.20 2.76 -14.80
CA PRO A 61 -3.43 3.99 -14.52
C PRO A 61 -4.32 5.17 -14.13
N PHE A 62 -3.74 6.18 -13.49
CA PHE A 62 -4.46 7.38 -13.02
C PHE A 62 -5.15 8.14 -14.16
N SER A 63 -4.42 8.38 -15.25
CA SER A 63 -4.88 9.19 -16.39
C SER A 63 -5.89 8.47 -17.30
N GLN A 64 -5.84 7.14 -17.37
CA GLN A 64 -6.76 6.32 -18.17
C GLN A 64 -7.02 4.99 -17.47
N PRO A 65 -7.95 4.94 -16.49
CA PRO A 65 -8.17 3.76 -15.67
C PRO A 65 -8.51 2.50 -16.47
N LYS A 66 -7.79 1.41 -16.21
CA LYS A 66 -7.99 0.09 -16.85
C LYS A 66 -8.44 -0.98 -15.87
N VAL A 67 -8.06 -0.87 -14.61
CA VAL A 67 -8.40 -1.82 -13.55
C VAL A 67 -8.66 -1.08 -12.23
N ALA A 68 -9.62 -1.58 -11.46
CA ALA A 68 -9.88 -1.18 -10.08
C ALA A 68 -9.63 -2.39 -9.17
N VAL A 69 -8.97 -2.17 -8.04
CA VAL A 69 -8.58 -3.21 -7.08
C VAL A 69 -9.04 -2.81 -5.69
N VAL A 70 -9.65 -3.77 -4.98
CA VAL A 70 -9.98 -3.66 -3.56
C VAL A 70 -9.33 -4.85 -2.85
N VAL A 71 -8.57 -4.57 -1.81
CA VAL A 71 -7.98 -5.58 -0.92
C VAL A 71 -8.51 -5.36 0.48
N LEU A 72 -9.11 -6.40 1.04
CA LEU A 72 -9.56 -6.46 2.42
C LEU A 72 -8.87 -7.65 3.10
N VAL A 73 -8.16 -7.37 4.19
CA VAL A 73 -7.58 -8.40 5.06
C VAL A 73 -8.21 -8.24 6.45
N PRO A 74 -9.24 -9.05 6.77
CA PRO A 74 -9.89 -8.98 8.07
C PRO A 74 -8.96 -9.45 9.19
N ASN A 75 -9.06 -8.86 10.37
CA ASN A 75 -8.24 -9.20 11.54
C ASN A 75 -6.73 -9.21 11.24
N ALA A 76 -6.26 -8.32 10.37
CA ALA A 76 -4.85 -8.21 10.01
C ALA A 76 -3.97 -7.83 11.22
N GLY A 77 -4.55 -7.17 12.23
CA GLY A 77 -3.83 -6.69 13.41
C GLY A 77 -2.83 -5.57 13.10
N SER A 78 -2.93 -4.98 11.90
CA SER A 78 -2.04 -3.93 11.40
C SER A 78 -2.75 -3.03 10.37
N GLU A 79 -2.15 -1.89 10.05
CA GLU A 79 -2.77 -0.91 9.14
C GLU A 79 -2.77 -1.35 7.67
N GLY A 80 -3.73 -0.82 6.90
CA GLY A 80 -3.84 -1.04 5.44
C GLY A 80 -2.56 -0.74 4.65
N ALA A 81 -1.74 0.22 5.11
CA ALA A 81 -0.48 0.59 4.47
C ALA A 81 0.59 -0.52 4.52
N PHE A 82 0.58 -1.35 5.56
CA PHE A 82 1.57 -2.41 5.77
C PHE A 82 1.12 -3.77 5.23
N THR A 83 -0.19 -3.99 5.12
CA THR A 83 -0.75 -5.30 4.74
C THR A 83 -1.47 -5.26 3.40
N ALA A 84 -2.51 -4.44 3.28
CA ALA A 84 -3.35 -4.42 2.09
C ALA A 84 -2.67 -3.76 0.87
N ALA A 85 -1.88 -2.70 1.10
CA ALA A 85 -1.16 -1.98 0.04
C ALA A 85 -0.12 -2.86 -0.69
N PRO A 86 0.78 -3.62 -0.02
CA PRO A 86 1.70 -4.54 -0.73
C PRO A 86 0.99 -5.62 -1.56
N ILE A 87 -0.16 -6.13 -1.10
CA ILE A 87 -0.97 -7.09 -1.87
C ILE A 87 -1.53 -6.41 -3.12
N ALA A 88 -2.08 -5.20 -2.98
CA ALA A 88 -2.59 -4.42 -4.11
C ALA A 88 -1.49 -4.16 -5.16
N ARG A 89 -0.26 -3.85 -4.71
CA ARG A 89 0.89 -3.70 -5.60
C ARG A 89 1.14 -4.97 -6.42
N LYS A 90 1.18 -6.14 -5.76
CA LYS A 90 1.43 -7.40 -6.46
C LYS A 90 0.35 -7.70 -7.50
N LEU A 91 -0.92 -7.45 -7.18
CA LEU A 91 -2.03 -7.62 -8.13
C LEU A 91 -1.89 -6.70 -9.36
N LEU A 92 -1.48 -5.45 -9.14
CA LEU A 92 -1.24 -4.50 -10.23
C LEU A 92 -0.02 -4.89 -11.07
N ASP A 93 1.08 -5.32 -10.44
CA ASP A 93 2.27 -5.84 -11.15
C ASP A 93 1.88 -7.02 -12.05
N ASP A 94 1.11 -7.98 -11.52
CA ASP A 94 0.64 -9.15 -12.26
C ASP A 94 -0.31 -8.74 -13.41
N TYR A 95 -1.25 -7.80 -13.18
CA TYR A 95 -2.17 -7.30 -14.22
C TYR A 95 -1.45 -6.60 -15.39
N PHE A 96 -0.41 -5.82 -15.10
CA PHE A 96 0.38 -5.11 -16.11
C PHE A 96 1.56 -5.94 -16.65
N ASN A 97 1.69 -7.22 -16.26
CA ASN A 97 2.80 -8.11 -16.63
C ASN A 97 4.18 -7.51 -16.32
N LEU A 98 4.33 -6.86 -15.17
CA LEU A 98 5.58 -6.26 -14.74
C LEU A 98 6.45 -7.29 -14.00
N PRO A 99 7.77 -7.28 -14.21
CA PRO A 99 8.66 -8.12 -13.42
C PRO A 99 8.60 -7.69 -11.95
N PRO A 100 8.68 -8.64 -11.00
CA PRO A 100 8.66 -8.33 -9.58
C PRO A 100 9.79 -7.36 -9.24
N VAL A 101 9.48 -6.35 -8.43
CA VAL A 101 10.49 -5.43 -7.90
C VAL A 101 11.48 -6.25 -7.06
N LYS A 102 12.76 -6.25 -7.45
CA LYS A 102 13.81 -6.91 -6.67
C LYS A 102 13.90 -6.25 -5.29
N GLN A 103 13.36 -6.91 -4.28
CA GLN A 103 13.64 -6.63 -2.87
C GLN A 103 15.09 -7.01 -2.61
N ASN A 104 15.98 -6.02 -2.58
CA ASN A 104 17.42 -6.24 -2.47
C ASN A 104 17.84 -6.40 -0.99
N TRP A 105 17.20 -7.32 -0.29
CA TRP A 105 17.28 -7.53 1.16
C TRP A 105 18.72 -7.73 1.67
N LEU A 106 19.59 -8.35 0.86
CA LEU A 106 21.00 -8.54 1.19
C LEU A 106 21.74 -7.21 1.35
N SER A 107 21.45 -6.23 0.51
CA SER A 107 22.06 -4.89 0.58
C SER A 107 21.63 -4.15 1.85
N ASP A 108 20.38 -4.31 2.27
CA ASP A 108 19.82 -3.63 3.44
C ASP A 108 20.37 -4.23 4.74
N VAL A 109 20.46 -5.57 4.81
CA VAL A 109 21.12 -6.27 5.94
C VAL A 109 22.59 -5.90 6.02
N THR A 110 23.30 -5.93 4.89
CA THR A 110 24.74 -5.58 4.87
C THR A 110 24.99 -4.15 5.33
N ARG A 111 24.12 -3.21 4.95
CA ARG A 111 24.20 -1.81 5.38
C ARG A 111 23.92 -1.64 6.88
N SER A 112 22.94 -2.36 7.41
CA SER A 112 22.59 -2.34 8.85
C SER A 112 23.69 -2.95 9.73
N LEU A 113 24.33 -4.03 9.28
CA LEU A 113 25.46 -4.62 9.98
C LEU A 113 26.70 -3.72 9.91
N ALA A 114 26.95 -3.08 8.77
CA ALA A 114 28.04 -2.14 8.60
C ALA A 114 27.89 -0.87 9.47
N SER A 115 26.66 -0.42 9.74
CA SER A 115 26.42 0.75 10.60
C SER A 115 26.46 0.46 12.11
N THR A 116 26.43 -0.82 12.51
CA THR A 116 26.37 -1.22 13.93
C THR A 116 27.74 -1.63 14.49
N GLY A 117 28.74 -1.85 13.63
CA GLY A 117 30.11 -2.24 14.01
C GLY A 117 31.05 -1.09 14.39
N GLY A 118 30.51 0.09 14.72
CA GLY A 118 31.27 1.32 14.99
C GLY A 118 31.02 1.91 16.37
N HIS A 119 31.13 1.11 17.42
CA HIS A 119 31.32 1.56 18.82
C HIS A 119 32.30 0.64 19.53
#